data_AF-A0A0F9JTH5-F1
#
_entry.id   AF-A0A0F9JTH5-F1
#
_cell.length_a   1.000
_cell.length_b   1.000
_cell.length_c   1.000
_cell.angle_alpha   90.00
_cell.angle_beta   90.00
_cell.angle_gamma   90.00
#
_symmetry.space_group_name_H-M   'P 1'
#
loop_
_entity.id
_entity.type
_entity.pdbx_description
1 polymer ?
#
loop_
_entity_poly.entity_id
_entity_poly.type
_entity_poly.pdbx_seq_one_letter_code
_entity_poly.pdbx_strand_id
1 'polypeptide(L)'
;MVRSDNKPAIGILGGTFDPVHFGHLRTGLDVVEQLELAQLRLVPCAMPAHRDNPSATAQERRLMLELAIKNHPKLMVDDRELLREGPSTRWIHLKACVRTILKIHYSY
;
A
#
# COMPACT_ATOMS: atom_id res chain seq x y z
N MET A 1 1.10 34.41 -9.92
CA MET A 1 1.53 33.02 -10.19
C MET A 1 1.15 32.21 -8.95
N VAL A 2 0.26 31.24 -9.12
CA VAL A 2 -0.53 30.58 -8.06
C VAL A 2 0.38 29.81 -7.10
N ARG A 3 0.28 30.09 -5.79
CA ARG A 3 0.74 29.15 -4.76
C ARG A 3 -0.16 27.93 -4.86
N SER A 4 0.34 26.83 -5.39
CA SER A 4 -0.36 25.55 -5.32
C SER A 4 -0.38 25.15 -3.85
N ASP A 5 -1.57 24.99 -3.28
CA ASP A 5 -1.76 24.35 -1.99
C ASP A 5 -1.19 22.92 -2.08
N ASN A 6 0.07 22.75 -1.70
CA ASN A 6 0.79 21.50 -1.89
C ASN A 6 0.32 20.49 -0.85
N LYS A 7 -0.81 19.83 -1.13
CA LYS A 7 -1.32 18.75 -0.29
C LYS A 7 -0.26 17.63 -0.24
N PRO A 8 0.07 17.11 0.95
CA PRO A 8 1.08 16.06 1.08
C PRO A 8 0.71 14.83 0.23
N ALA A 9 1.57 14.49 -0.72
CA ALA A 9 1.34 13.38 -1.63
C ALA A 9 1.50 12.02 -0.92
N ILE A 10 0.56 11.10 -1.17
CA ILE A 10 0.59 9.73 -0.64
C ILE A 10 0.75 8.75 -1.80
N GLY A 11 1.77 7.89 -1.74
CA GLY A 11 1.98 6.81 -2.68
C GLY A 11 1.22 5.53 -2.29
N ILE A 12 0.96 4.67 -3.27
CA ILE A 12 0.38 3.34 -3.08
C ILE A 12 1.24 2.31 -3.80
N LEU A 13 1.66 1.26 -3.08
CA LEU A 13 2.37 0.12 -3.63
C LEU A 13 1.55 -1.15 -3.35
N GLY A 14 0.88 -1.65 -4.39
CA GLY A 14 0.12 -2.90 -4.33
C GLY A 14 0.99 -4.10 -4.65
N GLY A 15 0.76 -5.23 -3.96
CA GLY A 15 1.47 -6.48 -4.20
C GLY A 15 0.92 -7.63 -3.36
N THR A 16 1.27 -8.87 -3.70
CA THR A 16 0.88 -10.04 -2.88
C THR A 16 1.69 -10.10 -1.59
N PHE A 17 2.97 -9.74 -1.63
CA PHE A 17 3.93 -9.77 -0.51
C PHE A 17 4.01 -11.14 0.18
N ASP A 18 4.27 -12.17 -0.62
CA ASP A 18 4.36 -13.57 -0.19
C ASP A 18 5.74 -14.19 -0.54
N PRO A 19 6.82 -13.86 0.21
CA PRO A 19 6.89 -12.87 1.29
C PRO A 19 7.31 -11.47 0.80
N VAL A 20 7.23 -10.47 1.69
CA VAL A 20 7.92 -9.19 1.49
C VAL A 20 9.44 -9.40 1.48
N HIS A 21 10.17 -8.62 0.67
CA HIS A 21 11.62 -8.72 0.53
C HIS A 21 12.24 -7.36 0.20
N PHE A 22 13.58 -7.25 0.24
CA PHE A 22 14.29 -5.99 0.04
C PHE A 22 14.00 -5.28 -1.28
N GLY A 23 13.78 -6.02 -2.38
CA GLY A 23 13.34 -5.40 -3.65
C GLY A 23 12.07 -4.55 -3.52
N HIS A 24 11.07 -4.97 -2.74
CA HIS A 24 9.87 -4.17 -2.48
C HIS A 24 10.18 -2.95 -1.62
N LEU A 25 10.96 -3.15 -0.55
CA LEU A 25 11.27 -2.10 0.42
C LEU A 25 12.14 -1.01 -0.19
N ARG A 26 13.21 -1.39 -0.90
CA ARG A 26 14.14 -0.44 -1.51
C ARG A 26 13.43 0.41 -2.55
N THR A 27 12.66 -0.22 -3.44
CA THR A 27 11.85 0.50 -4.43
C THR A 27 10.87 1.46 -3.76
N GLY A 28 10.18 1.02 -2.69
CA GLY A 28 9.25 1.87 -1.96
C GLY A 28 9.93 3.09 -1.32
N LEU A 29 11.09 2.88 -0.69
CA LEU A 29 11.87 3.95 -0.07
C LEU A 29 12.40 4.94 -1.12
N ASP A 30 12.94 4.45 -2.23
CA ASP A 30 13.44 5.29 -3.33
C ASP A 30 12.31 6.18 -3.90
N VAL A 31 11.11 5.65 -4.06
CA VAL A 31 9.95 6.42 -4.53
C VAL A 31 9.52 7.48 -3.50
N VAL A 32 9.52 7.15 -2.21
CA VAL A 32 9.23 8.11 -1.14
C VAL A 32 10.21 9.27 -1.13
N GLU A 33 11.50 8.98 -1.33
CA GLU A 33 12.57 9.97 -1.36
C GLU A 33 12.52 10.83 -2.62
N GLN A 34 12.46 10.20 -3.80
CA GLN A 34 12.51 10.91 -5.09
C GLN A 34 11.30 11.79 -5.37
N LEU A 35 10.13 11.40 -4.86
CA LEU A 35 8.87 12.15 -5.07
C LEU A 35 8.45 12.96 -3.84
N GLU A 36 9.31 13.03 -2.82
CA GLU A 36 9.04 13.72 -1.55
C GLU A 36 7.68 13.36 -0.94
N LEU A 37 7.32 12.07 -1.00
CA LEU A 37 6.03 11.61 -0.51
C LEU A 37 5.97 11.80 1.01
N ALA A 38 4.81 12.25 1.49
CA ALA A 38 4.54 12.26 2.92
C ALA A 38 4.44 10.83 3.46
N GLN A 39 3.92 9.91 2.65
CA GLN A 39 3.71 8.51 3.04
C GLN A 39 3.62 7.60 1.81
N LEU A 40 4.04 6.35 1.94
CA LEU A 40 3.76 5.26 1.01
C LEU A 40 2.98 4.14 1.71
N ARG A 41 1.86 3.74 1.12
CA ARG A 41 1.00 2.67 1.63
C ARG A 41 1.25 1.37 0.89
N LEU A 42 1.68 0.35 1.61
CA LEU A 42 1.80 -1.02 1.10
C LEU A 42 0.46 -1.72 1.27
N VAL A 43 -0.17 -2.10 0.16
CA VAL A 43 -1.52 -2.67 0.17
C VAL A 43 -1.42 -4.14 -0.27
N PRO A 44 -1.43 -5.11 0.66
CA PRO A 44 -1.41 -6.52 0.31
C PRO A 44 -2.70 -6.93 -0.42
N CYS A 45 -2.56 -7.61 -1.55
CA CYS A 45 -3.69 -8.16 -2.30
C CYS A 45 -4.32 -9.35 -1.54
N ALA A 46 -5.66 -9.43 -1.55
CA ALA A 46 -6.41 -10.51 -0.89
C ALA A 46 -6.24 -11.84 -1.62
N MET A 47 -6.50 -11.84 -2.93
CA MET A 47 -6.26 -12.97 -3.82
C MET A 47 -5.58 -12.51 -5.11
N PRO A 48 -4.42 -13.09 -5.49
CA PRO A 48 -3.83 -12.84 -6.80
C PRO A 48 -4.76 -13.38 -7.89
N ALA A 49 -5.24 -12.52 -8.79
CA ALA A 49 -6.22 -12.89 -9.82
C ALA A 49 -5.72 -13.97 -10.83
N HIS A 50 -4.43 -14.32 -10.83
CA HIS A 50 -3.79 -15.14 -11.85
C HIS A 50 -2.73 -16.14 -11.33
N ARG A 51 -2.74 -16.52 -10.03
CA ARG A 51 -1.80 -17.53 -9.48
C ARG A 51 -2.48 -18.44 -8.46
N ASP A 52 -1.84 -19.57 -8.17
CA ASP A 52 -2.17 -20.44 -7.04
C ASP A 52 -2.24 -19.65 -5.73
N ASN A 53 -2.99 -20.18 -4.76
CA ASN A 53 -3.17 -19.54 -3.46
C ASN A 53 -1.82 -19.19 -2.83
N PRO A 54 -1.68 -17.98 -2.24
CA PRO A 54 -0.47 -17.61 -1.52
C PRO A 54 -0.12 -18.66 -0.45
N SER A 55 1.17 -18.90 -0.25
CA SER A 55 1.68 -19.84 0.75
C SER A 55 1.39 -19.33 2.17
N ALA A 56 1.54 -18.02 2.39
CA ALA A 56 1.16 -17.37 3.64
C ALA A 56 -0.28 -16.87 3.60
N THR A 57 -1.00 -17.00 4.71
CA THR A 57 -2.33 -16.41 4.93
C THR A 57 -2.30 -14.89 4.81
N ALA A 58 -3.45 -14.27 4.57
CA ALA A 58 -3.58 -12.81 4.54
C ALA A 58 -3.01 -12.13 5.80
N GLN A 59 -3.27 -12.72 6.97
CA GLN A 59 -2.77 -12.24 8.26
C GLN A 59 -1.25 -12.37 8.38
N GLU A 60 -0.66 -13.49 7.96
CA GLU A 60 0.79 -13.67 7.97
C GLU A 60 1.48 -12.67 7.04
N ARG A 61 0.94 -12.44 5.84
CA ARG A 61 1.48 -11.44 4.90
C ARG A 61 1.41 -10.03 5.47
N ARG A 62 0.32 -9.68 6.16
CA ARG A 62 0.19 -8.41 6.89
C ARG A 62 1.26 -8.30 7.98
N LEU A 63 1.43 -9.33 8.80
CA LEU A 63 2.41 -9.33 9.89
C LEU A 63 3.84 -9.21 9.36
N MET A 64 4.18 -9.94 8.30
CA MET A 64 5.49 -9.84 7.64
C MET A 64 5.75 -8.41 7.14
N LEU A 65 4.73 -7.75 6.56
CA LEU A 65 4.85 -6.36 6.13
C LEU A 65 5.06 -5.40 7.30
N GLU A 66 4.28 -5.53 8.38
CA GLU A 66 4.42 -4.70 9.58
C GLU A 66 5.82 -4.81 10.19
N LEU A 67 6.34 -6.03 10.28
CA LEU A 67 7.72 -6.28 10.74
C LEU A 67 8.75 -5.67 9.79
N ALA A 68 8.55 -5.80 8.48
CA ALA A 68 9.47 -5.31 7.46
C ALA A 68 9.57 -3.77 7.43
N ILE A 69 8.51 -3.05 7.80
CA ILE A 69 8.48 -1.58 7.76
C ILE A 69 8.59 -0.91 9.13
N LYS A 70 8.75 -1.67 10.22
CA LYS A 70 8.74 -1.16 11.61
C LYS A 70 9.65 0.05 11.84
N ASN A 71 10.79 0.12 11.16
CA ASN A 71 11.78 1.20 11.32
C ASN A 71 11.68 2.28 10.22
N HIS A 72 10.63 2.26 9.40
CA HIS A 72 10.43 3.15 8.26
C HIS A 72 9.12 3.94 8.43
N PRO A 73 9.14 5.10 9.14
CA PRO A 73 7.91 5.79 9.57
C PRO A 73 7.06 6.35 8.42
N LYS A 74 7.64 6.52 7.23
CA LYS A 74 6.92 6.95 6.03
C LYS A 74 6.22 5.80 5.29
N LEU A 75 6.49 4.55 5.67
CA LEU A 75 5.84 3.37 5.12
C LEU A 75 4.71 2.92 6.06
N MET A 76 3.54 2.58 5.52
CA MET A 76 2.45 1.99 6.31
C MET A 76 1.80 0.82 5.57
N VAL A 77 1.36 -0.18 6.32
CA VAL A 77 0.53 -1.27 5.78
C VAL A 77 -0.92 -0.82 5.72
N ASP A 78 -1.60 -1.18 4.64
CA ASP A 78 -3.01 -0.89 4.43
C ASP A 78 -3.75 -2.17 4.03
N ASP A 79 -4.38 -2.82 5.00
CA ASP A 79 -4.94 -4.16 4.89
C ASP A 79 -6.39 -4.18 4.37
N ARG A 80 -6.90 -3.05 3.87
CA ARG A 80 -8.30 -2.91 3.41
C ARG A 80 -8.73 -3.95 2.39
N GLU A 81 -7.81 -4.40 1.54
CA GLU A 81 -8.08 -5.41 0.52
C GLU A 81 -8.20 -6.80 1.14
N LEU A 82 -7.48 -7.08 2.23
CA LEU A 82 -7.58 -8.34 2.96
C LEU A 82 -8.92 -8.49 3.67
N LEU A 83 -9.58 -7.38 4.00
CA LEU A 83 -10.90 -7.34 4.65
C LEU A 83 -12.06 -7.39 3.64
N ARG A 84 -11.78 -7.46 2.34
CA ARG A 84 -12.80 -7.34 1.28
C ARG A 84 -13.13 -8.71 0.69
N GLU A 85 -14.41 -8.99 0.52
CA GLU A 85 -14.87 -10.18 -0.19
C GLU A 85 -14.73 -10.01 -1.72
N GLY A 86 -14.27 -11.07 -2.39
CA GLY A 86 -14.12 -11.14 -3.85
C GLY A 86 -12.71 -10.81 -4.38
N PRO A 87 -12.47 -11.02 -5.69
CA PRO A 87 -11.14 -10.92 -6.28
C PRO A 87 -10.55 -9.50 -6.23
N SER A 88 -9.25 -9.39 -5.94
CA SER A 88 -8.50 -8.13 -6.01
C SER A 88 -7.96 -7.93 -7.43
N THR A 89 -8.70 -7.18 -8.27
CA THR A 89 -8.17 -6.68 -9.55
C THR A 89 -7.48 -5.33 -9.34
N ARG A 90 -6.48 -5.01 -10.17
CA ARG A 90 -5.76 -3.71 -10.15
C ARG A 90 -6.71 -2.52 -10.09
N TRP A 91 -7.81 -2.57 -10.85
CA TRP A 91 -8.79 -1.49 -10.92
C TRP A 91 -9.55 -1.31 -9.60
N ILE A 92 -10.00 -2.40 -8.98
CA ILE A 92 -10.70 -2.34 -7.69
C ILE A 92 -9.75 -1.84 -6.60
N HIS A 93 -8.53 -2.36 -6.61
CA HIS A 93 -7.46 -2.00 -5.69
C HIS A 93 -7.14 -0.50 -5.71
N LEU A 94 -6.90 0.06 -6.91
CA LEU A 94 -6.63 1.49 -7.05
C LEU A 94 -7.84 2.34 -6.64
N LYS A 95 -9.06 1.92 -7.01
CA LYS A 95 -10.30 2.65 -6.67
C LYS A 95 -10.54 2.66 -5.15
N ALA A 96 -10.29 1.55 -4.47
CA ALA A 96 -10.38 1.45 -3.01
C ALA A 96 -9.34 2.37 -2.36
N CYS A 97 -8.10 2.38 -2.87
CA CYS A 97 -7.03 3.23 -2.35
C CYS A 97 -7.34 4.73 -2.50
N VAL A 98 -7.73 5.18 -3.71
CA VAL A 98 -8.02 6.59 -4.02
C VAL A 98 -9.21 7.12 -3.19
N ARG A 99 -10.30 6.35 -3.03
CA ARG A 99 -11.47 6.80 -2.26
C ARG A 99 -11.15 7.10 -0.80
N THR A 100 -10.27 6.33 -0.16
CA THR A 100 -9.92 6.59 1.25
C THR A 100 -8.84 7.64 1.39
N ILE A 101 -7.90 7.78 0.45
CA ILE A 101 -6.99 8.93 0.44
C ILE A 101 -7.82 10.22 0.42
N LEU A 102 -8.87 10.29 -0.41
CA LEU A 102 -9.80 11.41 -0.41
C LEU A 102 -10.57 11.53 0.91
N LYS A 103 -11.07 10.45 1.51
CA LYS A 103 -11.74 10.51 2.83
C LYS A 103 -10.82 11.00 3.96
N ILE A 104 -9.58 10.53 4.03
CA ILE A 104 -8.60 10.99 5.03
C ILE A 104 -8.29 12.48 4.84
N HIS A 105 -8.29 12.97 3.60
CA HIS A 105 -8.09 14.39 3.31
C HIS A 105 -9.34 15.28 3.52
N TYR A 106 -10.53 14.69 3.71
CA TYR A 106 -11.80 15.41 3.92
C TYR A 106 -12.42 15.17 5.31
N SER A 107 -11.76 14.44 6.19
CA SER A 107 -12.13 14.36 7.61
C SER A 107 -11.34 15.39 8.40
N TYR A 108 -11.84 16.63 8.39
CA TYR A 108 -11.64 17.68 9.40
C TYR A 108 -12.96 18.39 9.62
#